data_AF-A0A379WB13-F1
#
_entry.id   AF-A0A379WB13-F1
#
_cell.length_a   1.000
_cell.length_b   1.000
_cell.length_c   1.000
_cell.angle_alpha   90.00
_cell.angle_beta   90.00
_cell.angle_gamma   90.00
#
_symmetry.space_group_name_H-M   'P 1'
#
loop_
_entity.id
_entity.type
_entity.pdbx_description
1 polymer ?
#
loop_
_entity_poly.entity_id
_entity_poly.type
_entity_poly.pdbx_seq_one_letter_code
_entity_poly.pdbx_strand_id
1 'polypeptide(L)' 'MLELVVVKQHCRIDTDFTGDDALLEIYSGAAARYVQT' A
#
# COMPACT_ATOMS: atom_id res chain seq x y z
N MET A 1 -7.74 -3.65 6.43
CA MET A 1 -6.61 -2.93 5.81
C MET A 1 -6.09 -3.83 4.69
N LEU A 2 -5.88 -3.29 3.48
CA LEU A 2 -5.36 -4.10 2.37
C LEU A 2 -3.98 -4.64 2.73
N GLU A 3 -3.68 -5.88 2.37
CA GLU A 3 -2.36 -6.46 2.61
C GLU A 3 -1.32 -5.73 1.76
N LEU A 4 -0.14 -5.48 2.34
CA LEU A 4 0.94 -4.76 1.67
C LEU A 4 1.39 -5.47 0.38
N VAL A 5 1.34 -6.81 0.37
CA VAL A 5 1.65 -7.61 -0.83
C VAL A 5 0.71 -7.29 -1.99
N VAL A 6 -0.57 -7.07 -1.71
CA VAL A 6 -1.58 -6.72 -2.71
C VAL A 6 -1.34 -5.31 -3.25
N VAL A 7 -0.98 -4.36 -2.37
CA VAL A 7 -0.63 -2.99 -2.76
C VAL A 7 0.63 -2.99 -3.65
N LYS A 8 1.66 -3.76 -3.28
CA LYS A 8 2.89 -3.90 -4.08
C LYS A 8 2.61 -4.50 -5.46
N GLN A 9 1.85 -5.59 -5.53
CA GLN A 9 1.45 -6.21 -6.80
C GLN A 9 0.66 -5.24 -7.69
N HIS A 10 -0.26 -4.47 -7.11
CA HIS A 10 -1.01 -3.45 -7.84
C HIS A 10 -0.11 -2.34 -8.42
N CYS A 11 0.87 -1.90 -7.62
CA CYS A 11 1.87 -0.92 -8.02
C CYS A 11 3.00 -1.48 -8.89
N ARG A 12 2.98 -2.80 -9.20
CA ARG A 12 4.06 -3.52 -9.92
C ARG A 12 5.43 -3.39 -9.24
N ILE A 13 5.42 -3.32 -7.91
CA ILE A 13 6.61 -3.33 -7.06
C ILE A 13 6.93 -4.79 -6.72
N ASP A 14 8.21 -5.13 -6.69
CA ASP A 14 8.67 -6.44 -6.21
C ASP A 14 8.19 -6.67 -4.78
N THR A 15 7.58 -7.83 -4.51
CA THR A 15 7.04 -8.15 -3.19
C THR A 15 8.12 -8.25 -2.12
N ASP A 16 9.35 -8.60 -2.51
CA ASP A 16 10.51 -8.72 -1.63
C ASP A 16 11.21 -7.37 -1.39
N PHE A 17 10.86 -6.34 -2.17
CA PHE A 17 11.36 -4.99 -1.96
C PHE A 17 10.66 -4.33 -0.78
N THR A 18 11.43 -3.92 0.24
CA THR A 18 10.90 -3.34 1.49
C THR A 18 11.17 -1.84 1.66
N GLY A 19 11.82 -1.20 0.68
CA GLY A 19 12.27 0.20 0.79
C GLY A 19 11.13 1.20 0.91
N ASP A 20 9.98 0.90 0.29
CA ASP A 20 8.82 1.80 0.23
C ASP A 20 7.67 1.35 1.14
N ASP A 21 7.85 0.34 1.99
CA ASP A 21 6.75 -0.27 2.77
C ASP A 21 6.01 0.75 3.63
N ALA A 22 6.76 1.59 4.36
CA ALA A 22 6.20 2.65 5.18
C ALA A 22 5.42 3.68 4.34
N LEU A 23 5.90 3.97 3.12
CA LEU A 23 5.24 4.92 2.23
C LEU A 23 3.93 4.35 1.67
N LEU A 24 3.95 3.08 1.27
CA LEU A 24 2.77 2.36 0.78
C LEU A 24 1.70 2.21 1.86
N GLU A 25 2.09 1.98 3.12
CA GLU A 25 1.15 1.96 4.26
C GLU A 25 0.49 3.31 4.48
N ILE A 26 1.24 4.42 4.44
CA ILE A 26 0.70 5.77 4.62
C ILE A 26 -0.32 6.09 3.51
N TYR A 27 0.04 5.88 2.25
CA TYR A 27 -0.85 6.22 1.13
C TYR A 27 -2.07 5.30 1.04
N SER A 28 -1.91 4.00 1.28
CA SER A 28 -3.05 3.06 1.30
C SER A 28 -4.00 3.35 2.46
N GLY A 29 -3.49 3.73 3.64
CA GLY A 29 -4.30 4.18 4.77
C GLY A 29 -5.05 5.49 4.48
N ALA A 30 -4.38 6.46 3.84
CA ALA A 30 -5.02 7.71 3.42
C ALA A 30 -6.12 7.48 2.38
N ALA A 31 -5.87 6.63 1.38
CA ALA A 31 -6.85 6.26 0.36
C ALA A 31 -8.07 5.56 0.98
N ALA A 32 -7.85 4.63 1.91
CA ALA A 32 -8.93 3.95 2.63
C ALA A 32 -9.80 4.93 3.43
N ARG A 33 -9.18 5.91 4.09
CA ARG A 33 -9.90 6.95 4.83
C ARG A 33 -10.71 7.86 3.91
N TYR A 34 -10.19 8.20 2.74
CA TYR A 34 -10.87 9.05 1.76
C TYR A 34 -12.16 8.42 1.21
N VAL A 35 -12.16 7.12 0.90
CA VAL A 35 -13.34 6.43 0.36
C VAL A 35 -14.38 6.05 1.41
N GLN A 36 -14.03 6.14 2.70
CA GLN A 36 -14.94 5.86 3.82
C GLN A 36 -15.76 7.08 4.26
N THR A 37 -15.45 8.26 3.71
CA THR A 37 -16.26 9.49 3.84
C THR A 37 -17.41 9.50 2.84
#